data_AF-A0A1E9DK70-F1
#
_entry.id   AF-A0A1E9DK70-F1
#
_cell.length_a   1.000
_cell.length_b   1.000
_cell.length_c   1.000
_cell.angle_alpha   90.00
_cell.angle_beta   90.00
_cell.angle_gamma   90.00
#
_symmetry.space_group_name_H-M   'P 1'
#
loop_
_entity.id
_entity.type
_entity.pdbx_description
1 polymer ?
#
loop_
_entity_poly.entity_id
_entity_poly.type
_entity_poly.pdbx_seq_one_letter_code
_entity_poly.pdbx_strand_id
1 'polypeptide(L)'
;MIIKIFKNKKIYQYNAKDVFELDNKLKIKDFSKLEKTSEEEKIIINFKNDKENESLKLLVILSPIFITIFDNSTSLDFFKKNLEKSNFEYGLYPNFFENFSKKNYFEFYKSHDKIEDIILKEDESIDFKINYLENKYLLALVAMIEVIFSKYNRKNLIRYFKEIRNDIVINGRRSILANDIYAFYLSKYLVNWALDLMKIARYKDKNRYLYIDEIYKLTNNLKRPIKKDSLE
;
A
#
# COMPACT_ATOMS: atom_id res chain seq x y z
N MET A 1 -0.10 -4.00 -14.04
CA MET A 1 0.68 -3.86 -12.80
C MET A 1 1.79 -4.89 -12.76
N ILE A 2 2.81 -4.66 -11.94
CA ILE A 2 3.86 -5.63 -11.66
C ILE A 2 3.87 -5.89 -10.16
N ILE A 3 3.83 -7.15 -9.74
CA ILE A 3 3.95 -7.56 -8.35
C ILE A 3 5.28 -8.28 -8.16
N LYS A 4 6.09 -7.84 -7.20
CA LYS A 4 7.30 -8.57 -6.80
C LYS A 4 7.10 -9.10 -5.38
N ILE A 5 7.21 -10.41 -5.22
CA ILE A 5 7.10 -11.09 -3.94
C ILE A 5 8.50 -11.58 -3.54
N PHE A 6 9.03 -11.05 -2.45
CA PHE A 6 10.28 -11.46 -1.84
C PHE A 6 9.95 -12.49 -0.77
N LYS A 7 10.34 -13.74 -0.99
CA LYS A 7 10.06 -14.86 -0.07
C LYS A 7 11.11 -15.93 -0.22
N ASN A 8 11.58 -16.50 0.89
CA ASN A 8 12.54 -17.62 0.88
C ASN A 8 13.80 -17.33 0.02
N LYS A 9 14.41 -16.14 0.18
CA LYS A 9 15.59 -15.70 -0.58
C LYS A 9 15.40 -15.66 -2.10
N LYS A 10 14.15 -15.54 -2.56
CA LYS A 10 13.77 -15.46 -3.97
C LYS A 10 12.83 -14.28 -4.22
N ILE A 11 12.91 -13.73 -5.42
CA ILE A 11 11.99 -12.72 -5.95
C ILE A 11 11.14 -13.39 -7.01
N TYR A 12 9.83 -13.43 -6.80
CA TYR A 12 8.84 -13.85 -7.80
C TYR A 12 8.19 -12.60 -8.38
N GLN A 13 8.41 -12.34 -9.66
CA GLN A 13 7.78 -11.23 -10.36
C GLN A 13 6.57 -11.71 -11.17
N TYR A 14 5.44 -11.05 -10.98
CA TYR A 14 4.22 -11.29 -11.75
C TYR A 14 3.85 -10.02 -12.50
N ASN A 15 3.60 -10.15 -13.80
CA ASN A 15 2.95 -9.12 -14.58
C ASN A 15 1.47 -9.52 -14.71
N ALA A 16 0.56 -8.63 -14.33
CA ALA A 16 -0.87 -8.87 -14.43
C ALA A 16 -1.58 -7.58 -14.86
N LYS A 17 -2.63 -7.70 -15.68
CA LYS A 17 -3.48 -6.58 -16.07
C LYS A 17 -4.34 -6.12 -14.89
N ASP A 18 -4.92 -7.07 -14.17
CA ASP A 18 -5.79 -6.84 -13.03
C ASP A 18 -5.67 -7.94 -11.95
N VAL A 19 -6.44 -7.79 -10.87
CA VAL A 19 -6.47 -8.74 -9.75
C VAL A 19 -6.93 -10.14 -10.15
N PHE A 20 -7.79 -10.29 -11.16
CA PHE A 20 -8.29 -11.60 -11.59
C PHE A 20 -7.18 -12.37 -12.32
N GLU A 21 -6.45 -11.71 -13.20
CA GLU A 21 -5.27 -12.29 -13.83
C GLU A 21 -4.19 -12.62 -12.81
N LEU A 22 -3.96 -11.72 -11.84
CA LEU A 22 -3.01 -11.95 -10.75
C LEU A 22 -3.36 -13.20 -9.93
N ASP A 23 -4.63 -13.37 -9.56
CA ASP A 23 -5.11 -14.54 -8.83
C ASP A 23 -4.82 -15.84 -9.59
N ASN A 24 -5.17 -15.88 -10.88
CA ASN A 24 -4.87 -17.01 -11.75
C ASN A 24 -3.37 -17.31 -11.79
N LYS A 25 -2.53 -16.30 -12.01
CA LYS A 25 -1.07 -16.44 -12.06
C LYS A 25 -0.48 -16.91 -10.73
N LEU A 26 -0.99 -16.44 -9.59
CA LEU A 26 -0.55 -16.89 -8.26
C LEU A 26 -0.90 -18.35 -8.01
N LYS A 27 -2.09 -18.81 -8.45
CA LYS A 27 -2.54 -20.20 -8.30
C LYS A 27 -1.68 -21.17 -9.10
N ILE A 28 -1.38 -20.84 -10.36
CA ILE A 28 -0.55 -21.70 -11.24
C ILE A 28 0.96 -21.41 -11.14
N LYS A 29 1.36 -20.44 -10.31
CA LYS A 29 2.75 -19.97 -10.15
C LYS A 29 3.38 -19.50 -11.47
N ASP A 30 2.62 -18.81 -12.32
CA ASP A 30 3.07 -18.22 -13.58
C ASP A 30 3.73 -16.85 -13.35
N PHE A 31 4.98 -16.88 -12.88
CA PHE A 31 5.81 -15.68 -12.71
C PHE A 31 6.58 -15.35 -14.00
N SER A 32 6.66 -14.06 -14.33
CA SER A 32 7.45 -13.55 -15.46
C SER A 32 8.95 -13.57 -15.21
N LYS A 33 9.37 -13.60 -13.93
CA LYS A 33 10.78 -13.59 -13.53
C LYS A 33 10.96 -14.27 -12.18
N LEU A 34 12.06 -15.01 -12.03
CA LEU A 34 12.49 -15.61 -10.77
C LEU A 34 13.98 -15.33 -10.55
N GLU A 35 14.31 -14.71 -9.41
CA GLU A 35 15.68 -14.34 -9.08
C GLU A 35 16.01 -14.71 -7.64
N LYS A 36 17.31 -14.88 -7.32
CA LYS A 36 17.78 -14.97 -5.94
C LYS A 36 17.89 -13.57 -5.34
N THR A 37 17.68 -13.45 -4.04
CA THR A 37 17.85 -12.20 -3.29
C THR A 37 18.31 -12.48 -1.86
N SER A 38 19.05 -11.52 -1.29
CA SER A 38 19.39 -11.47 0.13
C SER A 38 18.41 -10.61 0.93
N GLU A 39 17.45 -9.98 0.28
CA GLU A 39 16.51 -9.07 0.93
C GLU A 39 15.49 -9.79 1.81
N GLU A 40 15.01 -9.09 2.84
CA GLU A 40 13.94 -9.55 3.74
C GLU A 40 12.62 -9.76 2.99
N GLU A 41 11.72 -10.56 3.57
CA GLU A 41 10.43 -10.85 2.98
C GLU A 41 9.55 -9.60 2.90
N LYS A 42 9.04 -9.32 1.70
CA LYS A 42 8.22 -8.15 1.40
C LYS A 42 7.47 -8.33 0.09
N ILE A 43 6.53 -7.43 -0.17
CA ILE A 43 5.87 -7.32 -1.46
C ILE A 43 6.06 -5.89 -1.98
N ILE A 44 6.32 -5.78 -3.28
CA ILE A 44 6.28 -4.51 -4.01
C ILE A 44 5.16 -4.59 -5.05
N ILE A 45 4.20 -3.69 -4.94
CA ILE A 45 3.11 -3.50 -5.90
C ILE A 45 3.48 -2.29 -6.75
N ASN A 46 3.75 -2.52 -8.04
CA ASN A 46 4.04 -1.47 -9.01
C ASN A 46 2.85 -1.22 -9.92
N PHE A 47 2.37 0.02 -9.95
CA PHE A 47 1.28 0.45 -10.83
C PHE A 47 1.51 1.85 -11.38
N LYS A 48 0.82 2.20 -12.48
CA LYS A 48 1.01 3.49 -13.14
C LYS A 48 0.37 4.62 -12.34
N ASN A 49 1.09 5.73 -12.24
CA ASN A 49 0.57 7.01 -11.79
C ASN A 49 -0.19 7.70 -12.93
N ASP A 50 -1.11 8.61 -12.58
CA ASP A 50 -1.70 9.54 -13.54
C ASP A 50 -0.86 10.81 -13.68
N LYS A 51 -1.13 11.57 -14.74
CA LYS A 51 -0.35 12.77 -15.09
C LYS A 51 -0.46 13.85 -14.01
N GLU A 52 -1.60 13.91 -13.33
CA GLU A 52 -1.91 14.85 -12.27
C GLU A 52 -1.35 14.44 -10.91
N ASN A 53 -0.73 13.25 -10.81
CA ASN A 53 -0.26 12.61 -9.58
C ASN A 53 -1.36 12.38 -8.53
N GLU A 54 -2.63 12.30 -8.96
CA GLU A 54 -3.76 12.00 -8.09
C GLU A 54 -3.60 10.64 -7.43
N SER A 55 -3.10 9.64 -8.16
CA SER A 55 -2.91 8.27 -7.66
C SER A 55 -1.82 8.24 -6.61
N LEU A 56 -0.68 8.90 -6.87
CA LEU A 56 0.39 9.06 -5.89
C LEU A 56 -0.11 9.75 -4.63
N LYS A 57 -0.76 10.92 -4.76
CA LYS A 57 -1.31 11.67 -3.63
C LYS A 57 -2.33 10.84 -2.86
N LEU A 58 -3.25 10.17 -3.53
CA LEU A 58 -4.26 9.33 -2.89
C LEU A 58 -3.62 8.15 -2.14
N LEU A 59 -2.60 7.50 -2.72
CA LEU A 59 -1.85 6.45 -2.02
C LEU A 59 -1.20 7.01 -0.76
N VAL A 60 -0.56 8.18 -0.84
CA VAL A 60 0.07 8.83 0.30
C VAL A 60 -0.95 9.10 1.42
N ILE A 61 -2.10 9.70 1.08
CA ILE A 61 -3.20 9.97 2.02
C ILE A 61 -3.67 8.68 2.68
N LEU A 62 -3.90 7.62 1.90
CA LEU A 62 -4.46 6.36 2.38
C LEU A 62 -3.41 5.41 2.97
N SER A 63 -2.11 5.73 2.85
CA SER A 63 -1.03 4.84 3.25
C SER A 63 -1.09 4.44 4.73
N PRO A 64 -1.40 5.33 5.71
CA PRO A 64 -1.52 4.88 7.09
C PRO A 64 -2.59 3.78 7.22
N ILE A 65 -3.71 3.91 6.50
CA ILE A 65 -4.82 2.95 6.50
C ILE A 65 -4.37 1.60 5.92
N PHE A 66 -3.75 1.60 4.74
CA PHE A 66 -3.29 0.36 4.11
C PHE A 66 -2.19 -0.33 4.90
N ILE A 67 -1.19 0.42 5.38
CA ILE A 67 -0.09 -0.13 6.18
C ILE A 67 -0.65 -0.85 7.40
N THR A 68 -1.56 -0.23 8.16
CA THR A 68 -2.02 -0.86 9.40
C THR A 68 -3.02 -1.98 9.18
N ILE A 69 -3.95 -1.90 8.23
CA ILE A 69 -4.93 -2.98 8.01
C ILE A 69 -4.31 -4.21 7.36
N PHE A 70 -3.32 -4.01 6.49
CA PHE A 70 -2.64 -5.11 5.83
C PHE A 70 -1.36 -5.56 6.53
N ASP A 71 -0.96 -4.94 7.63
CA ASP A 71 0.18 -5.44 8.40
C ASP A 71 -0.10 -6.85 8.94
N ASN A 72 0.88 -7.75 8.80
CA ASN A 72 0.81 -9.11 9.33
C ASN A 72 1.65 -9.36 10.58
N SER A 73 2.26 -8.32 11.15
CA SER A 73 3.03 -8.39 12.38
C SER A 73 2.17 -8.03 13.58
N THR A 74 2.70 -8.25 14.79
CA THR A 74 2.02 -7.87 16.03
C THR A 74 2.02 -6.36 16.27
N SER A 75 2.99 -5.63 15.71
CA SER A 75 3.30 -4.26 16.13
C SER A 75 3.84 -3.36 15.01
N LEU A 76 3.39 -3.56 13.77
CA LEU A 76 3.84 -2.82 12.58
C LEU A 76 5.37 -2.89 12.38
N ASP A 77 5.98 -4.04 12.67
CA ASP A 77 7.44 -4.19 12.75
C ASP A 77 8.12 -3.91 11.42
N PHE A 78 7.49 -4.29 10.30
CA PHE A 78 8.00 -3.99 8.97
C PHE A 78 8.02 -2.48 8.71
N PHE A 79 6.97 -1.76 9.10
CA PHE A 79 6.91 -0.32 8.95
C PHE A 79 7.94 0.38 9.84
N LYS A 80 8.09 -0.05 11.10
CA LYS A 80 9.10 0.46 12.04
C LYS A 80 10.53 0.26 11.51
N LYS A 81 10.86 -0.93 11.02
CA LYS A 81 12.18 -1.21 10.41
C LYS A 81 12.45 -0.37 9.16
N ASN A 82 11.44 -0.15 8.33
CA ASN A 82 11.59 0.75 7.17
C ASN A 82 11.81 2.20 7.63
N LEU A 83 11.15 2.63 8.71
CA LEU A 83 11.32 3.96 9.28
C LEU A 83 12.76 4.21 9.74
N GLU A 84 13.36 3.25 10.45
CA GLU A 84 14.74 3.33 10.95
C GLU A 84 15.77 3.53 9.83
N LYS A 85 15.48 3.04 8.63
CA LYS A 85 16.35 3.14 7.45
C LYS A 85 15.94 4.27 6.51
N SER A 86 14.79 4.91 6.73
CA SER A 86 14.24 5.89 5.79
C SER A 86 15.09 7.15 5.78
N ASN A 87 15.09 7.81 4.62
CA ASN A 87 15.64 9.14 4.48
C ASN A 87 14.81 10.22 5.21
N PHE A 88 13.61 9.88 5.71
CA PHE A 88 12.66 10.82 6.31
C PHE A 88 12.09 10.26 7.61
N GLU A 89 11.87 11.14 8.58
CA GLU A 89 11.42 10.80 9.95
C GLU A 89 10.16 9.94 10.01
N TYR A 90 9.28 10.05 9.00
CA TYR A 90 8.02 9.31 8.93
C TYR A 90 7.94 8.34 7.74
N GLY A 91 9.09 7.93 7.18
CA GLY A 91 9.13 6.89 6.15
C GLY A 91 8.64 7.37 4.78
N LEU A 92 8.50 8.68 4.59
CA LEU A 92 7.81 9.29 3.45
C LEU A 92 8.47 10.61 3.06
N TYR A 93 8.56 10.87 1.76
CA TYR A 93 8.95 12.19 1.27
C TYR A 93 8.01 13.29 1.81
N PRO A 94 8.54 14.39 2.38
CA PRO A 94 7.74 15.31 3.18
C PRO A 94 6.87 16.28 2.39
N ASN A 95 7.03 16.39 1.07
CA ASN A 95 6.39 17.45 0.27
C ASN A 95 5.49 16.90 -0.85
N PHE A 96 4.58 15.97 -0.56
CA PHE A 96 3.64 15.41 -1.56
C PHE A 96 2.45 16.31 -1.88
N PHE A 97 2.06 17.21 -0.97
CA PHE A 97 0.89 18.07 -1.14
C PHE A 97 1.30 19.52 -1.42
N GLU A 98 1.89 20.18 -0.43
CA GLU A 98 2.39 21.54 -0.57
C GLU A 98 3.71 21.50 -1.33
N ASN A 99 3.80 22.25 -2.44
CA ASN A 99 5.01 22.43 -3.24
C ASN A 99 5.64 21.14 -3.81
N PHE A 100 4.84 20.11 -4.10
CA PHE A 100 5.37 18.90 -4.74
C PHE A 100 6.00 19.23 -6.10
N SER A 101 7.30 18.98 -6.20
CA SER A 101 8.08 19.14 -7.43
C SER A 101 8.73 17.81 -7.78
N LYS A 102 8.33 17.22 -8.91
CA LYS A 102 8.98 16.01 -9.44
C LYS A 102 10.48 16.20 -9.63
N LYS A 103 10.90 17.38 -10.07
CA LYS A 103 12.31 17.72 -10.22
C LYS A 103 13.04 17.58 -8.89
N ASN A 104 12.53 18.20 -7.82
CA ASN A 104 13.16 18.15 -6.50
C ASN A 104 13.10 16.74 -5.90
N TYR A 105 11.99 16.04 -6.10
CA TYR A 105 11.80 14.66 -5.69
C TYR A 105 12.84 13.73 -6.33
N PHE A 106 12.98 13.78 -7.66
CA PHE A 106 13.94 12.92 -8.36
C PHE A 106 15.39 13.33 -8.09
N GLU A 107 15.68 14.64 -7.96
CA GLU A 107 17.01 15.10 -7.61
C GLU A 107 17.46 14.57 -6.25
N PHE A 108 16.56 14.56 -5.25
CA PHE A 108 16.83 13.95 -3.95
C PHE A 108 17.25 12.48 -4.08
N TYR A 109 16.47 11.68 -4.83
CA TYR A 109 16.71 10.24 -5.00
C TYR A 109 17.82 9.88 -6.01
N LYS A 110 18.54 10.85 -6.58
CA LYS A 110 19.77 10.57 -7.35
C LYS A 110 20.95 10.24 -6.44
N SER A 111 20.99 10.84 -5.26
CA SER A 111 22.07 10.70 -4.28
C SER A 111 21.69 9.87 -3.05
N HIS A 112 20.46 9.37 -2.99
CA HIS A 112 19.94 8.61 -1.85
C HIS A 112 19.27 7.32 -2.32
N ASP A 113 19.42 6.28 -1.49
CA ASP A 113 18.73 5.01 -1.72
C ASP A 113 17.21 5.17 -1.58
N LYS A 114 16.45 4.46 -2.43
CA LYS A 114 14.98 4.48 -2.47
C LYS A 114 14.41 3.52 -1.43
N ILE A 115 14.43 3.92 -0.17
CA ILE A 115 14.14 3.04 0.98
C ILE A 115 12.66 3.10 1.39
N GLU A 116 11.99 4.21 1.13
CA GLU A 116 10.61 4.50 1.54
C GLU A 116 9.62 3.45 1.02
N ASP A 117 8.46 3.39 1.66
CA ASP A 117 7.40 2.45 1.31
C ASP A 117 6.62 2.89 0.06
N ILE A 118 6.66 4.18 -0.29
CA ILE A 118 6.04 4.74 -1.49
C ILE A 118 7.09 5.49 -2.31
N ILE A 119 7.41 4.98 -3.49
CA ILE A 119 8.39 5.56 -4.40
C ILE A 119 7.75 5.85 -5.76
N LEU A 120 7.79 7.10 -6.20
CA LEU A 120 7.52 7.47 -7.59
C LEU A 120 8.78 7.20 -8.42
N LYS A 121 8.63 6.52 -9.55
CA LYS A 121 9.71 6.21 -10.49
C LYS A 121 9.72 7.17 -11.66
N GLU A 122 10.86 7.26 -12.34
CA GLU A 122 11.04 8.11 -13.51
C GLU A 122 10.12 7.73 -14.68
N ASP A 123 9.69 6.47 -14.76
CA ASP A 123 8.72 5.99 -15.77
C ASP A 123 7.25 6.26 -15.40
N GLU A 124 7.02 7.12 -14.39
CA GLU A 124 5.70 7.47 -13.86
C GLU A 124 4.94 6.27 -13.26
N SER A 125 5.65 5.23 -12.83
CA SER A 125 5.06 4.19 -11.99
C SER A 125 5.33 4.45 -10.51
N ILE A 126 4.51 3.86 -9.65
CA ILE A 126 4.60 3.94 -8.19
C ILE A 126 4.95 2.56 -7.68
N ASP A 127 6.03 2.43 -6.93
CA ASP A 127 6.33 1.26 -6.13
C ASP A 127 5.72 1.47 -4.74
N PHE A 128 4.76 0.61 -4.37
CA PHE A 128 4.22 0.52 -3.00
C PHE A 128 4.74 -0.76 -2.33
N LYS A 129 5.53 -0.59 -1.27
CA LYS A 129 6.21 -1.66 -0.54
C LYS A 129 5.50 -1.92 0.79
N ILE A 130 5.17 -3.19 1.02
CA ILE A 130 4.54 -3.68 2.24
C ILE A 130 5.25 -4.95 2.70
N ASN A 131 4.98 -5.39 3.93
CA ASN A 131 5.41 -6.70 4.38
C ASN A 131 4.85 -7.81 3.48
N TYR A 132 5.49 -8.97 3.58
CA TYR A 132 4.96 -10.17 2.95
C TYR A 132 3.55 -10.48 3.48
N LEU A 133 2.63 -10.88 2.59
CA LEU A 133 1.28 -11.28 2.93
C LEU A 133 0.93 -12.61 2.26
N GLU A 134 -0.01 -13.34 2.85
CA GLU A 134 -0.66 -14.44 2.15
C GLU A 134 -1.37 -13.92 0.89
N ASN A 135 -1.41 -14.76 -0.16
CA ASN A 135 -1.94 -14.39 -1.47
C ASN A 135 -3.34 -13.77 -1.38
N LYS A 136 -4.23 -14.27 -0.52
CA LYS A 136 -5.59 -13.76 -0.36
C LYS A 136 -5.64 -12.29 0.11
N TYR A 137 -4.75 -11.89 1.02
CA TYR A 137 -4.68 -10.51 1.49
C TYR A 137 -3.94 -9.61 0.50
N LEU A 138 -2.95 -10.13 -0.24
CA LEU A 138 -2.36 -9.43 -1.37
C LEU A 138 -3.43 -9.13 -2.44
N LEU A 139 -4.22 -10.12 -2.82
CA LEU A 139 -5.32 -9.95 -3.79
C LEU A 139 -6.34 -8.93 -3.29
N ALA A 140 -6.67 -8.95 -2.00
CA ALA A 140 -7.55 -7.95 -1.39
C ALA A 140 -6.97 -6.52 -1.50
N LEU A 141 -5.68 -6.32 -1.21
CA LEU A 141 -5.03 -5.02 -1.34
C LEU A 141 -5.02 -4.54 -2.79
N VAL A 142 -4.67 -5.42 -3.73
CA VAL A 142 -4.66 -5.11 -5.17
C VAL A 142 -6.07 -4.75 -5.65
N ALA A 143 -7.10 -5.52 -5.27
CA ALA A 143 -8.49 -5.22 -5.58
C ALA A 143 -8.92 -3.86 -5.01
N MET A 144 -8.53 -3.54 -3.78
CA MET A 144 -8.80 -2.22 -3.18
C MET A 144 -8.13 -1.10 -3.98
N ILE A 145 -6.85 -1.24 -4.33
CA ILE A 145 -6.14 -0.24 -5.15
C ILE A 145 -6.87 -0.04 -6.48
N GLU A 146 -7.21 -1.11 -7.20
CA GLU A 146 -7.89 -1.00 -8.49
C GLU A 146 -9.23 -0.25 -8.41
N VAL A 147 -10.06 -0.57 -7.41
CA VAL A 147 -11.37 0.07 -7.28
C VAL A 147 -11.25 1.51 -6.80
N ILE A 148 -10.47 1.76 -5.74
CA ILE A 148 -10.34 3.08 -5.11
C ILE A 148 -9.62 4.07 -6.04
N PHE A 149 -8.64 3.59 -6.81
CA PHE A 149 -7.82 4.42 -7.70
C PHE A 149 -8.38 4.52 -9.11
N SER A 150 -9.52 3.85 -9.38
CA SER A 150 -10.28 4.06 -10.62
C SER A 150 -10.60 5.54 -10.81
N LYS A 151 -10.62 6.00 -12.06
CA LYS A 151 -10.72 7.43 -12.42
C LYS A 151 -11.83 8.17 -11.66
N TYR A 152 -13.02 7.58 -11.56
CA TYR A 152 -14.16 8.20 -10.88
C TYR A 152 -13.96 8.28 -9.35
N ASN A 153 -13.59 7.17 -8.72
CA ASN A 153 -13.42 7.13 -7.26
C ASN A 153 -12.24 7.99 -6.81
N ARG A 154 -11.12 7.90 -7.53
CA ARG A 154 -9.93 8.71 -7.26
C ARG A 154 -10.22 10.20 -7.29
N LYS A 155 -10.89 10.69 -8.35
CA LYS A 155 -11.25 12.12 -8.46
C LYS A 155 -12.16 12.57 -7.32
N ASN A 156 -13.13 11.75 -6.92
CA ASN A 156 -14.02 12.08 -5.81
C ASN A 156 -13.27 12.13 -4.47
N LEU A 157 -12.38 11.16 -4.21
CA LEU A 157 -11.60 11.12 -2.99
C LEU A 157 -10.56 12.24 -2.93
N ILE A 158 -9.87 12.54 -4.03
CA ILE A 158 -8.96 13.69 -4.09
C ILE A 158 -9.71 15.00 -3.82
N ARG A 159 -10.91 15.17 -4.38
CA ARG A 159 -11.75 16.33 -4.07
C ARG A 159 -12.19 16.36 -2.61
N TYR A 160 -12.53 15.21 -2.02
CA TYR A 160 -12.89 15.10 -0.61
C TYR A 160 -11.71 15.50 0.29
N PHE A 161 -10.48 15.11 -0.07
CA PHE A 161 -9.26 15.44 0.65
C PHE A 161 -8.54 16.68 0.10
N LYS A 162 -9.24 17.63 -0.53
CA LYS A 162 -8.61 18.79 -1.17
C LYS A 162 -7.77 19.67 -0.23
N GLU A 163 -8.13 19.71 1.06
CA GLU A 163 -7.44 20.50 2.09
C GLU A 163 -6.37 19.68 2.85
N ILE A 164 -6.03 18.47 2.37
CA ILE A 164 -5.02 17.65 3.01
C ILE A 164 -3.64 18.31 2.90
N ARG A 165 -2.87 18.25 3.98
CA ARG A 165 -1.52 18.78 4.09
C ARG A 165 -0.53 17.68 4.44
N ASN A 166 0.76 17.97 4.25
CA ASN A 166 1.85 17.03 4.54
C ASN A 166 1.86 16.62 6.03
N ASP A 167 1.67 17.58 6.94
CA ASP A 167 1.67 17.36 8.38
C ASP A 167 0.52 16.44 8.84
N ILE A 168 -0.65 16.50 8.20
CA ILE A 168 -1.77 15.61 8.52
C ILE A 168 -1.39 14.15 8.23
N VAL A 169 -0.78 13.87 7.08
CA VAL A 169 -0.36 12.51 6.71
C VAL A 169 0.76 12.01 7.62
N ILE A 170 1.74 12.88 7.92
CA ILE A 170 2.80 12.61 8.89
C ILE A 170 2.21 12.25 10.26
N ASN A 171 1.25 13.02 10.75
CA ASN A 171 0.55 12.74 12.00
C ASN A 171 -0.24 11.43 11.93
N GLY A 172 -0.81 11.08 10.78
CA GLY A 172 -1.41 9.76 10.54
C GLY A 172 -0.42 8.62 10.73
N ARG A 173 0.77 8.74 10.15
CA ARG A 173 1.87 7.75 10.33
C ARG A 173 2.35 7.68 11.77
N ARG A 174 2.48 8.82 12.46
CA ARG A 174 2.79 8.86 13.89
C ARG A 174 1.69 8.18 14.74
N SER A 175 0.43 8.39 14.38
CA SER A 175 -0.73 7.83 15.07
C SER A 175 -0.75 6.30 14.99
N ILE A 176 -0.45 5.71 13.83
CA ILE A 176 -0.36 4.23 13.69
C ILE A 176 0.81 3.65 14.46
N LEU A 177 1.93 4.36 14.59
CA LEU A 177 3.06 3.90 15.41
C LEU A 177 2.71 3.86 16.90
N ALA A 178 1.90 4.81 17.37
CA ALA A 178 1.51 4.92 18.78
C ALA A 178 0.30 4.04 19.16
N ASN A 179 -0.66 3.89 18.26
CA ASN A 179 -1.99 3.33 18.58
C ASN A 179 -2.39 2.14 17.70
N ASP A 180 -1.56 1.79 16.72
CA ASP A 180 -1.78 0.66 15.84
C ASP A 180 -3.17 0.68 15.16
N ILE A 181 -3.94 -0.42 15.15
CA ILE A 181 -5.28 -0.48 14.54
C ILE A 181 -6.29 0.50 15.16
N TYR A 182 -6.03 0.98 16.38
CA TYR A 182 -6.85 1.97 17.08
C TYR A 182 -6.46 3.42 16.76
N ALA A 183 -5.52 3.63 15.84
CA ALA A 183 -5.09 4.96 15.44
C ALA A 183 -6.25 5.84 14.95
N PHE A 184 -6.17 7.12 15.31
CA PHE A 184 -7.07 8.15 14.83
C PHE A 184 -6.40 8.92 13.70
N TYR A 185 -7.08 9.06 12.56
CA TYR A 185 -6.55 9.71 11.37
C TYR A 185 -7.70 10.21 10.47
N LEU A 186 -7.55 11.39 9.85
CA LEU A 186 -8.59 12.00 9.01
C LEU A 186 -9.96 12.06 9.72
N SER A 187 -9.95 12.53 10.98
CA SER A 187 -11.14 12.79 11.80
C SER A 187 -11.97 11.58 12.23
N LYS A 188 -11.47 10.34 12.10
CA LYS A 188 -12.07 9.14 12.72
C LYS A 188 -11.02 8.05 12.93
N TYR A 189 -11.42 6.96 13.59
CA TYR A 189 -10.57 5.79 13.70
C TYR A 189 -10.23 5.22 12.33
N LEU A 190 -8.99 4.80 12.17
CA LEU A 190 -8.44 4.25 10.93
C LEU A 190 -9.22 3.02 10.47
N VAL A 191 -9.62 2.16 11.40
CA VAL A 191 -10.48 1.00 11.10
C VAL A 191 -11.81 1.43 10.43
N ASN A 192 -12.42 2.52 10.87
CA ASN A 192 -13.66 3.02 10.27
C ASN A 192 -13.40 3.55 8.86
N TRP A 193 -12.26 4.21 8.63
CA TRP A 193 -11.83 4.57 7.27
C TRP A 193 -11.66 3.35 6.37
N ALA A 194 -10.99 2.31 6.86
CA ALA A 194 -10.79 1.08 6.10
C ALA A 194 -12.11 0.43 5.72
N LEU A 195 -13.04 0.29 6.68
CA LEU A 195 -14.37 -0.26 6.44
C LEU A 195 -15.15 0.57 5.42
N ASP A 196 -15.06 1.89 5.46
CA ASP A 196 -15.73 2.75 4.49
C ASP A 196 -15.13 2.64 3.07
N LEU A 197 -13.81 2.50 2.94
CA LEU A 197 -13.17 2.22 1.65
C LEU A 197 -13.61 0.86 1.09
N MET A 198 -13.68 -0.17 1.94
CA MET A 198 -14.16 -1.49 1.53
C MET A 198 -15.65 -1.47 1.15
N LYS A 199 -16.49 -0.68 1.83
CA LYS A 199 -17.89 -0.44 1.44
C LYS A 199 -17.97 0.24 0.08
N ILE A 200 -17.14 1.26 -0.19
CA ILE A 200 -17.05 1.88 -1.53
C ILE A 200 -16.76 0.80 -2.57
N ALA A 201 -15.78 -0.07 -2.31
CA ALA A 201 -15.45 -1.16 -3.22
C ALA A 201 -16.63 -2.12 -3.44
N ARG A 202 -17.33 -2.50 -2.37
CA ARG A 202 -18.55 -3.34 -2.42
C ARG A 202 -19.63 -2.76 -3.33
N TYR A 203 -19.87 -1.45 -3.25
CA TYR A 203 -20.89 -0.77 -4.05
C TYR A 203 -20.47 -0.57 -5.51
N LYS A 204 -19.18 -0.33 -5.76
CA LYS A 204 -18.67 0.04 -7.09
C LYS A 204 -18.28 -1.16 -7.94
N ASP A 205 -17.77 -2.23 -7.33
CA ASP A 205 -17.34 -3.43 -8.04
C ASP A 205 -17.52 -4.68 -7.16
N LYS A 206 -18.67 -5.34 -7.32
CA LYS A 206 -19.01 -6.54 -6.55
C LYS A 206 -18.05 -7.70 -6.80
N ASN A 207 -17.49 -7.81 -8.02
CA ASN A 207 -16.61 -8.92 -8.37
C ASN A 207 -15.26 -8.77 -7.67
N ARG A 208 -14.68 -7.56 -7.69
CA ARG A 208 -13.44 -7.27 -6.94
C ARG A 208 -13.65 -7.35 -5.43
N TYR A 209 -14.84 -7.00 -4.94
CA TYR A 209 -15.16 -7.12 -3.53
C TYR A 209 -15.08 -8.56 -3.00
N LEU A 210 -15.23 -9.59 -3.85
CA LEU A 210 -15.04 -10.98 -3.43
C LEU A 210 -13.64 -11.21 -2.85
N TYR A 211 -12.61 -10.54 -3.37
CA TYR A 211 -11.25 -10.60 -2.78
C TYR A 211 -11.13 -9.78 -1.49
N ILE A 212 -11.93 -8.73 -1.35
CA ILE A 212 -11.88 -7.79 -0.21
C ILE A 212 -12.65 -8.32 1.00
N ASP A 213 -13.62 -9.22 0.80
CA ASP A 213 -14.52 -9.69 1.85
C ASP A 213 -13.78 -10.33 3.04
N GLU A 214 -12.69 -11.05 2.79
CA GLU A 214 -11.90 -11.66 3.86
C GLU A 214 -11.24 -10.60 4.77
N ILE A 215 -10.58 -9.59 4.17
CA ILE A 215 -9.94 -8.53 4.96
C ILE A 215 -10.99 -7.64 5.63
N TYR A 216 -12.16 -7.46 5.01
CA TYR A 216 -13.29 -6.77 5.60
C TYR A 216 -13.77 -7.46 6.88
N LYS A 217 -13.97 -8.78 6.87
CA LYS A 217 -14.37 -9.54 8.06
C LYS A 217 -13.34 -9.44 9.18
N LEU A 218 -12.05 -9.50 8.87
CA LEU A 218 -11.00 -9.31 9.88
C LEU A 218 -11.03 -7.91 10.47
N THR A 219 -11.02 -6.90 9.61
CA THR A 219 -11.01 -5.49 9.99
C THR A 219 -12.23 -5.14 10.84
N ASN A 220 -13.41 -5.65 10.49
CA ASN A 220 -14.65 -5.44 11.24
C ASN A 220 -14.64 -6.07 12.65
N ASN A 221 -13.73 -7.02 12.88
CA ASN A 221 -13.48 -7.62 14.19
C ASN A 221 -12.22 -7.06 14.88
N LEU A 222 -11.71 -5.91 14.42
CA LEU A 222 -10.49 -5.28 14.93
C LEU A 222 -9.25 -6.19 14.82
N LYS A 223 -9.24 -7.04 13.79
CA LYS A 223 -8.13 -7.97 13.51
C LYS A 223 -7.45 -7.60 12.19
N ARG A 224 -6.20 -8.04 12.09
CA ARG A 224 -5.35 -7.93 10.90
C ARG A 224 -4.99 -9.32 10.39
N PRO A 225 -4.43 -9.42 9.17
CA PRO A 225 -3.68 -10.61 8.81
C PRO A 225 -2.69 -10.94 9.93
N ILE A 226 -2.50 -12.21 10.25
CA ILE A 226 -1.40 -12.65 11.09
C ILE A 226 -0.66 -13.66 10.24
N LYS A 227 0.64 -13.48 10.09
CA LYS A 227 1.47 -14.51 9.47
C LYS A 227 1.30 -15.76 10.31
N LYS A 228 0.68 -16.81 9.77
CA LYS A 228 0.77 -18.11 10.42
C LYS A 228 2.25 -18.47 10.40
N ASP A 229 2.87 -18.52 11.56
CA ASP A 229 4.16 -19.19 11.69
C ASP A 229 3.95 -20.57 11.08
N SER A 230 4.79 -20.91 10.10
CA SER A 230 4.87 -22.26 9.59
C SER A 230 5.41 -23.13 10.71
N LEU A 231 4.55 -23.49 11.66
CA LEU A 231 4.65 -24.73 12.40
C LEU A 231 4.18 -25.82 11.44
N GLU A 232 5.14 -26.27 10.62
CA GLU A 232 5.33 -27.62 10.06
C GLU A 232 6.41 -27.57 8.97
#